data_AF-A0A531N8M2-F1
#
_entry.id   AF-A0A531N8M2-F1
#
_cell.length_a   1.000
_cell.length_b   1.000
_cell.length_c   1.000
_cell.angle_alpha   90.00
_cell.angle_beta   90.00
_cell.angle_gamma   90.00
#
_symmetry.space_group_name_H-M   'P 1'
#
loop_
_entity.id
_entity.type
_entity.pdbx_description
1 polymer ?
#
loop_
_entity_poly.entity_id
_entity_poly.type
_entity_poly.pdbx_seq_one_letter_code
_entity_poly.pdbx_strand_id
1 'polypeptide(L)'
;MVTDRGTIEADYVIVCAGIWGRLIAEMVGEDLPVMPIDHPLTFFGPYTEFAGTGKEIGWPLLRDQGNSAYMRDTGDPKTAEGGQIEWGYYEETNPRLCHPRDLLEKDQARLSPSQRDLDMEQILAPLERAMELTPILGELGYNEGHSFNGLLQVTADGGPSMGESQKVRGLWY
;
A
#
# COMPACT_ATOMS: atom_id res chain seq x y z
N MET A 1 -2.90 21.67 -17.70
CA MET A 1 -2.70 21.39 -16.25
C MET A 1 -2.33 22.69 -15.56
N VAL A 2 -2.95 23.01 -14.42
CA VAL A 2 -2.63 24.23 -13.64
C VAL A 2 -1.83 23.81 -12.40
N THR A 3 -0.75 24.52 -12.11
CA THR A 3 0.09 24.34 -10.92
C THR A 3 0.32 25.69 -10.24
N ASP A 4 0.88 25.68 -9.03
CA ASP A 4 1.36 26.88 -8.33
C ASP A 4 2.47 27.63 -9.10
N ARG A 5 3.14 26.96 -10.03
CA ARG A 5 4.21 27.52 -10.89
C ARG A 5 3.74 27.94 -12.27
N GLY A 6 2.42 27.91 -12.52
CA GLY A 6 1.81 28.30 -13.78
C GLY A 6 1.13 27.14 -14.52
N THR A 7 0.80 27.39 -15.78
CA THR A 7 0.01 26.49 -16.62
C THR A 7 0.90 25.74 -17.60
N ILE A 8 0.69 24.43 -17.69
CA ILE A 8 1.27 23.57 -18.70
C ILE A 8 0.16 23.24 -19.72
N GLU A 9 0.38 23.65 -20.96
CA GLU A 9 -0.48 23.29 -22.11
C GLU A 9 -0.07 21.93 -22.65
N ALA A 10 -1.06 21.08 -22.94
CA ALA A 10 -0.85 19.74 -23.49
C ALA A 10 -2.08 19.31 -24.29
N ASP A 11 -1.85 18.61 -25.40
CA ASP A 11 -2.93 17.99 -26.20
C ASP A 11 -3.58 16.80 -25.48
N TYR A 12 -2.80 16.11 -24.64
CA TYR A 12 -3.21 14.94 -23.88
C TYR A 12 -2.73 15.03 -22.43
N VAL A 13 -3.57 14.57 -21.50
CA VAL A 13 -3.25 14.44 -20.08
C VAL A 13 -3.68 13.05 -19.61
N ILE A 14 -2.77 12.31 -18.96
CA ILE A 14 -3.06 10.99 -18.39
C ILE A 14 -2.94 11.08 -16.87
N VAL A 15 -4.01 10.76 -16.16
CA VAL A 15 -4.13 10.85 -14.71
C VAL A 15 -3.63 9.55 -14.08
N CYS A 16 -2.33 9.48 -13.81
CA CYS A 16 -1.71 8.37 -13.09
C CYS A 16 -1.53 8.67 -11.59
N ALA A 17 -2.52 9.31 -10.96
CA ALA A 17 -2.42 9.83 -9.59
C ALA A 17 -2.78 8.80 -8.49
N GLY A 18 -2.89 7.51 -8.83
CA GLY A 18 -3.18 6.43 -7.89
C GLY A 18 -4.38 6.73 -7.00
N ILE A 19 -4.22 6.55 -5.67
CA ILE A 19 -5.27 6.77 -4.67
C ILE A 19 -5.90 8.19 -4.71
N TRP A 20 -5.24 9.19 -5.31
CA TRP A 20 -5.76 10.54 -5.51
C TRP A 20 -6.45 10.77 -6.85
N GLY A 21 -6.49 9.78 -7.75
CA GLY A 21 -7.08 9.89 -9.09
C GLY A 21 -8.51 10.42 -9.10
N ARG A 22 -9.32 10.01 -8.10
CA ARG A 22 -10.67 10.54 -7.90
C ARG A 22 -10.71 12.06 -7.71
N LEU A 23 -9.79 12.63 -6.95
CA LEU A 23 -9.72 14.09 -6.73
C LEU A 23 -9.35 14.85 -8.01
N ILE A 24 -8.51 14.25 -8.86
CA ILE A 24 -8.15 14.85 -10.14
C ILE A 24 -9.32 14.78 -11.13
N ALA A 25 -10.07 13.67 -11.15
CA ALA A 25 -11.30 13.55 -11.94
C ALA A 25 -12.36 14.59 -11.53
N GLU A 26 -12.49 14.86 -10.22
CA GLU A 26 -13.42 15.88 -9.70
C GLU A 26 -13.12 17.28 -10.26
N MET A 27 -11.85 17.60 -10.61
CA MET A 27 -11.48 18.89 -11.21
C MET A 27 -12.12 19.15 -12.57
N VAL A 28 -12.53 18.09 -13.29
CA VAL A 28 -13.27 18.16 -14.56
C VAL A 28 -14.74 17.73 -14.41
N GLY A 29 -15.21 17.63 -13.16
CA GLY A 29 -16.57 17.27 -12.80
C GLY A 29 -16.89 15.78 -12.98
N GLU A 30 -15.90 14.90 -13.05
CA GLU A 30 -16.11 13.45 -13.08
C GLU A 30 -15.92 12.84 -11.69
N ASP A 31 -16.57 11.70 -11.44
CA ASP A 31 -16.44 10.94 -10.20
C ASP A 31 -15.89 9.56 -10.53
N LEU A 32 -14.58 9.38 -10.37
CA LEU A 32 -13.90 8.13 -10.68
C LEU A 32 -14.23 7.09 -9.60
N PRO A 33 -14.69 5.87 -9.94
CA PRO A 33 -15.19 4.88 -8.98
C PRO A 33 -14.04 4.11 -8.31
N VAL A 34 -13.07 4.84 -7.75
CA VAL A 34 -11.91 4.31 -7.02
C VAL A 34 -11.96 4.77 -5.56
N MET A 35 -11.56 3.89 -4.64
CA MET A 35 -11.48 4.21 -3.21
C MET A 35 -10.18 3.69 -2.60
N PRO A 36 -9.49 4.51 -1.80
CA PRO A 36 -8.47 4.05 -0.86
C PRO A 36 -9.02 3.06 0.17
N ILE A 37 -8.28 1.99 0.45
CA ILE A 37 -8.54 1.02 1.52
C ILE A 37 -7.27 0.79 2.35
N ASP A 38 -7.42 0.63 3.66
CA ASP A 38 -6.32 0.22 4.55
C ASP A 38 -5.87 -1.21 4.24
N HIS A 39 -4.56 -1.40 4.12
CA HIS A 39 -3.86 -2.67 3.96
C HIS A 39 -2.73 -2.78 4.99
N PRO A 40 -2.94 -3.51 6.10
CA PRO A 40 -1.90 -3.72 7.09
C PRO A 40 -0.64 -4.34 6.48
N LEU A 41 0.48 -3.65 6.69
CA LEU A 41 1.82 -4.11 6.34
C LEU A 41 2.69 -4.07 7.58
N THR A 42 3.26 -5.21 7.93
CA THR A 42 4.05 -5.37 9.15
C THR A 42 5.43 -5.91 8.86
N PHE A 43 6.38 -5.55 9.71
CA PHE A 43 7.78 -5.90 9.53
C PHE A 43 8.35 -6.53 10.80
N PHE A 44 9.15 -7.57 10.62
CA PHE A 44 9.76 -8.36 11.68
C PHE A 44 11.27 -8.44 11.46
N GLY A 45 12.05 -8.29 12.52
CA GLY A 45 13.50 -8.38 12.42
C GLY A 45 14.21 -8.36 13.78
N PRO A 46 15.55 -8.39 13.78
CA PRO A 46 16.42 -8.46 12.60
C PRO A 46 16.39 -9.85 11.95
N TYR A 47 16.39 -9.91 10.62
CA TYR A 47 16.50 -11.15 9.84
C TYR A 47 17.83 -11.19 9.09
N THR A 48 18.71 -12.14 9.42
CA THR A 48 20.11 -12.14 8.93
C THR A 48 20.47 -13.31 8.02
N GLU A 49 19.51 -14.13 7.60
CA GLU A 49 19.73 -15.31 6.75
C GLU A 49 20.53 -14.98 5.47
N PHE A 50 20.33 -13.78 4.92
CA PHE A 50 20.95 -13.32 3.68
C PHE A 50 22.11 -12.34 3.88
N ALA A 51 22.65 -12.21 5.09
CA ALA A 51 23.73 -11.27 5.38
C ALA A 51 24.98 -11.53 4.52
N GLY A 52 25.44 -10.49 3.81
CA GLY A 52 26.61 -10.55 2.94
C GLY A 52 26.36 -11.17 1.56
N THR A 53 25.11 -11.50 1.22
CA THR A 53 24.75 -12.05 -0.09
C THR A 53 24.40 -10.98 -1.13
N GLY A 54 24.06 -9.76 -0.70
CA GLY A 54 23.59 -8.68 -1.55
C GLY A 54 22.21 -8.92 -2.20
N LYS A 55 21.46 -9.94 -1.76
CA LYS A 55 20.11 -10.20 -2.28
C LYS A 55 19.14 -9.14 -1.78
N GLU A 56 18.26 -8.66 -2.64
CA GLU A 56 17.11 -7.82 -2.27
C GLU A 56 15.90 -8.64 -1.82
N ILE A 57 15.79 -9.88 -2.32
CA ILE A 57 14.79 -10.87 -1.94
C ILE A 57 15.50 -12.23 -1.98
N GLY A 58 15.41 -12.98 -0.90
CA GLY A 58 16.12 -14.23 -0.75
C GLY A 58 15.30 -15.48 -1.04
N TRP A 59 14.01 -15.44 -0.72
CA TRP A 59 13.04 -16.51 -0.96
C TRP A 59 11.91 -16.08 -1.92
N PRO A 60 11.26 -17.02 -2.62
CA PRO A 60 10.02 -16.74 -3.31
C PRO A 60 8.94 -16.21 -2.34
N LEU A 61 8.12 -15.27 -2.82
CA LEU A 61 6.98 -14.76 -2.05
C LEU A 61 6.01 -15.89 -1.69
N LEU A 62 5.60 -15.93 -0.42
CA LEU A 62 4.62 -16.88 0.08
C LEU A 62 3.23 -16.20 0.11
N ARG A 63 2.22 -16.86 -0.44
CA ARG A 63 0.83 -16.41 -0.40
C ARG A 63 0.02 -17.38 0.47
N ASP A 64 -0.52 -16.87 1.58
CA ASP A 64 -1.42 -17.61 2.45
C ASP A 64 -2.86 -17.14 2.18
N GLN A 65 -3.48 -17.71 1.15
CA GLN A 65 -4.83 -17.32 0.75
C GLN A 65 -5.88 -17.68 1.81
N GLY A 66 -5.67 -18.72 2.62
CA GLY A 66 -6.62 -19.17 3.64
C GLY A 66 -6.68 -18.26 4.87
N ASN A 67 -5.75 -17.30 4.97
CA ASN A 67 -5.68 -16.27 6.00
C ASN A 67 -5.64 -14.86 5.39
N SER A 68 -5.96 -14.74 4.09
CA SER A 68 -5.95 -13.46 3.36
C SER A 68 -4.63 -12.68 3.53
N ALA A 69 -3.50 -13.39 3.47
CA ALA A 69 -2.19 -12.82 3.77
C ALA A 69 -1.10 -13.22 2.77
N TYR A 70 0.04 -12.55 2.87
CA TYR A 70 1.27 -12.92 2.18
C TYR A 70 2.50 -12.57 3.01
N MET A 71 3.64 -13.16 2.67
CA MET A 71 4.91 -12.92 3.36
C MET A 71 6.07 -12.90 2.36
N ARG A 72 7.06 -12.06 2.64
CA ARG A 72 8.35 -12.06 1.92
C ARG A 72 9.48 -11.60 2.84
N ASP A 73 10.69 -12.10 2.64
CA ASP A 73 11.88 -11.46 3.22
C ASP A 73 12.27 -10.21 2.42
N THR A 74 13.07 -9.33 3.01
CA THR A 74 13.64 -8.16 2.34
C THR A 74 15.13 -8.32 1.99
N GLY A 75 15.65 -9.54 2.08
CA GLY A 75 17.02 -9.87 1.68
C GLY A 75 18.10 -9.47 2.68
N ASP A 76 19.29 -9.19 2.16
CA ASP A 76 20.50 -8.87 2.91
C ASP A 76 20.30 -7.57 3.71
N PRO A 77 20.55 -7.55 5.03
CA PRO A 77 20.48 -6.34 5.86
C PRO A 77 21.25 -5.10 5.37
N LYS A 78 22.16 -5.27 4.40
CA LYS A 78 22.90 -4.15 3.78
C LYS A 78 22.21 -3.52 2.57
N THR A 79 21.12 -4.09 2.05
CA THR A 79 20.33 -3.46 0.98
C THR A 79 19.40 -2.39 1.54
N ALA A 80 18.71 -1.65 0.66
CA ALA A 80 17.93 -0.47 1.04
C ALA A 80 16.77 -0.81 2.00
N GLU A 81 16.10 -1.94 1.78
CA GLU A 81 14.95 -2.40 2.58
C GLU A 81 15.28 -3.63 3.45
N GLY A 82 16.56 -4.01 3.50
CA GLY A 82 17.01 -5.33 3.93
C GLY A 82 16.85 -5.67 5.40
N GLY A 83 16.98 -6.98 5.69
CA GLY A 83 17.11 -7.49 7.05
C GLY A 83 15.80 -7.62 7.83
N GLN A 84 14.68 -7.78 7.12
CA GLN A 84 13.36 -7.95 7.70
C GLN A 84 12.57 -9.05 7.00
N ILE A 85 11.50 -9.50 7.66
CA ILE A 85 10.40 -10.24 7.05
C ILE A 85 9.18 -9.34 7.06
N GLU A 86 8.57 -9.16 5.90
CA GLU A 86 7.32 -8.44 5.69
C GLU A 86 6.16 -9.43 5.70
N TRP A 87 5.12 -9.13 6.48
CA TRP A 87 3.83 -9.81 6.44
C TRP A 87 2.73 -8.79 6.14
N GLY A 88 1.96 -9.05 5.09
CA GLY A 88 0.85 -8.21 4.66
C GLY A 88 -0.48 -8.96 4.75
N TYR A 89 -1.54 -8.26 5.13
CA TYR A 89 -2.86 -8.83 5.39
C TYR A 89 -3.97 -7.99 4.75
N TYR A 90 -4.94 -8.65 4.12
CA TYR A 90 -6.15 -8.00 3.62
C TYR A 90 -7.33 -8.33 4.54
N GLU A 91 -7.87 -7.31 5.21
CA GLU A 91 -9.03 -7.43 6.09
C GLU A 91 -10.27 -7.94 5.33
N GLU A 92 -10.80 -9.07 5.80
CA GLU A 92 -11.88 -9.81 5.11
C GLU A 92 -13.27 -9.38 5.57
N THR A 93 -13.41 -8.88 6.80
CA THR A 93 -14.72 -8.73 7.46
C THR A 93 -15.15 -7.29 7.62
N ASN A 94 -14.21 -6.39 7.91
CA ASN A 94 -14.50 -4.97 8.13
C ASN A 94 -13.48 -4.07 7.42
N PRO A 95 -13.49 -4.05 6.07
CA PRO A 95 -12.55 -3.25 5.30
C PRO A 95 -12.72 -1.76 5.61
N ARG A 96 -11.61 -1.08 5.88
CA ARG A 96 -11.60 0.34 6.24
C ARG A 96 -11.31 1.18 5.00
N LEU A 97 -12.37 1.64 4.37
CA LEU A 97 -12.31 2.56 3.24
C LEU A 97 -12.15 4.00 3.73
N CYS A 98 -11.43 4.81 2.96
CA CYS A 98 -11.24 6.23 3.23
C CYS A 98 -11.43 7.04 1.95
N HIS A 99 -12.10 8.19 2.00
CA HIS A 99 -12.13 9.08 0.85
C HIS A 99 -10.76 9.77 0.69
N PRO A 100 -10.20 9.92 -0.52
CA PRO A 100 -8.87 10.49 -0.69
C PRO A 100 -8.71 11.94 -0.21
N ARG A 101 -9.83 12.66 -0.01
CA ARG A 101 -9.85 14.02 0.56
C ARG A 101 -9.62 14.06 2.07
N ASP A 102 -9.80 12.93 2.73
CA ASP A 102 -9.63 12.79 4.18
C ASP A 102 -8.21 12.29 4.54
N LEU A 103 -7.34 12.14 3.54
CA LEU A 103 -5.96 11.73 3.73
C LEU A 103 -5.12 12.89 4.28
N LEU A 104 -4.16 12.53 5.14
CA LEU A 104 -3.23 13.46 5.74
C LEU A 104 -2.32 14.08 4.70
N GLU A 105 -1.99 15.35 4.90
CA GLU A 105 -0.93 16.02 4.14
C GLU A 105 0.46 15.52 4.55
N LYS A 106 1.48 15.80 3.73
CA LYS A 106 2.84 15.25 3.90
C LYS A 106 3.48 15.61 5.24
N ASP A 107 3.18 16.79 5.78
CA ASP A 107 3.69 17.31 7.06
C ASP A 107 2.92 16.77 8.28
N GLN A 108 1.74 16.22 8.07
CA GLN A 108 0.91 15.58 9.09
C GLN A 108 1.16 14.07 9.19
N ALA A 109 1.54 13.44 8.08
CA ALA A 109 1.77 12.00 8.04
C ALA A 109 3.11 11.59 8.68
N ARG A 110 3.09 10.53 9.50
CA ARG A 110 4.28 9.97 10.17
C ARG A 110 5.39 9.57 9.20
N LEU A 111 5.02 8.89 8.11
CA LEU A 111 5.95 8.44 7.06
C LEU A 111 5.54 9.07 5.72
N SER A 112 4.37 8.66 5.21
CA SER A 112 3.79 9.10 3.94
C SER A 112 2.27 9.28 4.09
N PRO A 113 1.64 10.22 3.36
CA PRO A 113 0.17 10.31 3.22
C PRO A 113 -0.52 9.00 2.84
N SER A 114 0.19 8.10 2.16
CA SER A 114 -0.29 6.77 1.78
C SER A 114 -0.17 5.71 2.89
N GLN A 115 0.31 6.08 4.07
CA GLN A 115 0.62 5.19 5.18
C GLN A 115 -0.03 5.73 6.46
N ARG A 116 -1.14 5.12 6.85
CA ARG A 116 -1.87 5.42 8.08
C ARG A 116 -1.30 4.59 9.23
N ASP A 117 -1.58 5.02 10.45
CA ASP A 117 -1.19 4.24 11.62
C ASP A 117 -1.97 2.91 11.67
N LEU A 118 -1.26 1.86 12.07
CA LEU A 118 -1.81 0.53 12.25
C LEU A 118 -2.06 0.30 13.73
N ASP A 119 -3.31 0.02 14.07
CA ASP A 119 -3.65 -0.48 15.38
C ASP A 119 -3.46 -2.01 15.37
N MET A 120 -2.65 -2.51 16.30
CA MET A 120 -2.34 -3.93 16.40
C MET A 120 -3.60 -4.78 16.56
N GLU A 121 -4.63 -4.27 17.25
CA GLU A 121 -5.90 -5.00 17.42
C GLU A 121 -6.56 -5.37 16.08
N GLN A 122 -6.26 -4.64 14.99
CA GLN A 122 -6.77 -4.94 13.65
C GLN A 122 -6.24 -6.26 13.08
N ILE A 123 -5.08 -6.73 13.56
CA ILE A 123 -4.35 -7.83 12.94
C ILE A 123 -3.97 -8.96 13.91
N LEU A 124 -4.26 -8.86 15.21
CA LEU A 124 -3.85 -9.88 16.19
C LEU A 124 -4.27 -11.30 15.78
N ALA A 125 -5.55 -11.52 15.51
CA ALA A 125 -6.07 -12.84 15.15
C ALA A 125 -5.48 -13.41 13.85
N PRO A 126 -5.45 -12.69 12.70
CA PRO A 126 -4.80 -13.20 11.50
C PRO A 126 -3.29 -13.34 11.65
N LEU A 127 -2.62 -12.51 12.47
CA LEU A 127 -1.19 -12.63 12.74
C LEU A 127 -0.86 -13.88 13.55
N GLU A 128 -1.67 -14.24 14.56
CA GLU A 128 -1.52 -15.49 15.30
C GLU A 128 -1.59 -16.71 14.35
N ARG A 129 -2.56 -16.74 13.44
CA ARG A 129 -2.66 -17.78 12.41
C ARG A 129 -1.45 -17.80 11.47
N ALA A 130 -0.91 -16.63 11.14
CA ALA A 130 0.31 -16.54 10.33
C ALA A 130 1.53 -17.09 11.07
N MET A 131 1.62 -16.91 12.39
CA MET A 131 2.68 -17.49 13.22
C MET A 131 2.56 -19.02 13.34
N GLU A 132 1.34 -19.58 13.33
CA GLU A 132 1.15 -21.04 13.26
C GLU A 132 1.71 -21.64 11.96
N LEU A 133 1.50 -20.94 10.82
CA LEU A 133 1.99 -21.37 9.52
C LEU A 133 3.50 -21.10 9.35
N THR A 134 3.98 -19.96 9.87
CA THR A 134 5.35 -19.47 9.72
C THR A 134 5.93 -19.05 11.08
N PRO A 135 6.42 -20.02 11.89
CA PRO A 135 6.82 -19.79 13.28
C PRO A 135 7.87 -18.70 13.49
N ILE A 136 8.72 -18.44 12.49
CA ILE A 136 9.75 -17.40 12.55
C ILE A 136 9.18 -16.00 12.83
N LEU A 137 7.92 -15.71 12.44
CA LEU A 137 7.26 -14.44 12.77
C LEU A 137 7.07 -14.25 14.28
N GLY A 138 6.91 -15.33 15.05
CA GLY A 138 6.84 -15.30 16.51
C GLY A 138 8.21 -15.31 17.21
N GLU A 139 9.28 -15.58 16.48
CA GLU A 139 10.66 -15.59 16.98
C GLU A 139 11.35 -14.23 16.77
N LEU A 140 11.01 -13.54 15.68
CA LEU A 140 11.54 -12.23 15.34
C LEU A 140 10.83 -11.10 16.11
N GLY A 141 11.54 -9.99 16.31
CA GLY A 141 10.96 -8.80 16.93
C GLY A 141 10.03 -8.06 15.97
N TYR A 142 8.84 -7.67 16.45
CA TYR A 142 7.92 -6.82 15.69
C TYR A 142 8.44 -5.38 15.62
N ASN A 143 8.55 -4.83 14.40
CA ASN A 143 8.97 -3.45 14.17
C ASN A 143 7.74 -2.54 14.02
N GLU A 144 7.25 -2.03 15.15
CA GLU A 144 6.11 -1.11 15.19
C GLU A 144 6.36 0.18 14.38
N GLY A 145 7.59 0.72 14.44
CA GLY A 145 7.95 1.95 13.75
C GLY A 145 7.89 1.85 12.21
N HIS A 146 8.13 0.66 11.65
CA HIS A 146 8.01 0.40 10.21
C HIS A 146 6.66 -0.21 9.80
N SER A 147 5.84 -0.63 10.75
CA SER A 147 4.53 -1.21 10.44
C SER A 147 3.47 -0.11 10.28
N PHE A 148 2.55 -0.29 9.34
CA PHE A 148 1.54 0.72 8.99
C PHE A 148 0.36 0.13 8.23
N ASN A 149 -0.73 0.89 8.14
CA ASN A 149 -1.81 0.65 7.19
C ASN A 149 -1.46 1.33 5.86
N GLY A 150 -1.05 0.56 4.86
CA GLY A 150 -0.77 1.06 3.52
C GLY A 150 -2.07 1.28 2.76
N LEU A 151 -2.23 2.40 2.08
CA LEU A 151 -3.43 2.63 1.29
C LEU A 151 -3.30 1.97 -0.08
N LEU A 152 -4.21 1.04 -0.39
CA LEU A 152 -4.41 0.49 -1.72
C LEU A 152 -5.58 1.18 -2.41
N GLN A 153 -5.56 1.22 -3.74
CA GLN A 153 -6.72 1.64 -4.51
C GLN A 153 -7.57 0.41 -4.85
N VAL A 154 -8.87 0.48 -4.58
CA VAL A 154 -9.85 -0.53 -4.97
C VAL A 154 -10.97 0.07 -5.82
N THR A 155 -11.60 -0.79 -6.61
CA THR A 155 -12.79 -0.54 -7.42
C THR A 155 -13.85 -1.58 -7.07
N ALA A 156 -15.10 -1.35 -7.51
CA ALA A 156 -16.20 -2.25 -7.19
C ALA A 156 -16.04 -3.68 -7.78
N ASP A 157 -15.29 -3.81 -8.88
CA ASP A 157 -15.05 -5.09 -9.57
C ASP A 157 -13.60 -5.60 -9.40
N GLY A 158 -12.74 -4.86 -8.69
CA GLY A 158 -11.32 -5.16 -8.53
C GLY A 158 -10.45 -4.87 -9.75
N GLY A 159 -11.03 -4.38 -10.84
CA GLY A 159 -10.31 -3.99 -12.06
C GLY A 159 -9.70 -2.59 -11.96
N PRO A 160 -8.71 -2.26 -12.80
CA PRO A 160 -8.20 -0.90 -12.91
C PRO A 160 -9.23 0.02 -13.58
N SER A 161 -9.19 1.31 -13.27
CA SER A 161 -9.94 2.33 -14.03
C SER A 161 -9.07 2.88 -15.15
N MET A 162 -9.31 2.45 -16.39
CA MET A 162 -8.54 2.88 -17.56
C MET A 162 -9.45 3.34 -18.69
N GLY A 163 -9.18 4.51 -19.26
CA GLY A 163 -9.90 5.01 -20.44
C GLY A 163 -9.96 6.52 -20.57
N GLU A 164 -10.45 6.98 -21.73
CA GLU A 164 -10.67 8.41 -21.97
C GLU A 164 -11.86 8.91 -21.14
N SER A 165 -11.72 10.12 -20.59
CA SER A 165 -12.78 10.84 -19.90
C SER A 165 -14.02 10.99 -20.80
N GLN A 166 -15.20 10.86 -20.20
CA GLN A 166 -16.47 11.04 -20.90
C GLN A 166 -16.80 12.53 -21.14
N LYS A 167 -16.19 13.42 -20.37
CA LYS A 167 -16.43 14.87 -20.40
C LYS A 167 -15.35 15.67 -21.11
N VAL A 168 -14.10 15.20 -21.10
CA VAL A 168 -12.95 15.95 -21.61
C VAL A 168 -12.14 15.10 -22.58
N ARG A 169 -12.23 15.43 -23.86
CA ARG A 169 -11.41 14.79 -24.90
C ARG A 169 -9.92 15.06 -24.65
N GLY A 170 -9.10 14.02 -24.78
CA GLY A 170 -7.66 14.09 -24.53
C GLY A 170 -7.27 13.90 -23.06
N LEU A 171 -8.23 13.80 -22.13
CA LEU A 171 -7.98 13.40 -20.74
C LEU A 171 -8.21 11.90 -20.57
N TRP A 172 -7.26 11.21 -19.92
CA TRP A 172 -7.30 9.76 -19.71
C TRP A 172 -7.06 9.42 -18.24
N TYR A 173 -7.63 8.31 -17.79
CA TYR A 173 -7.35 7.64 -16.52
C TYR A 173 -6.62 6.33 -16.76
#